data_AF-A0ABD4Q5H3-F1
#
_entry.id   AF-A0ABD4Q5H3-F1
#
_cell.length_a   1.000
_cell.length_b   1.000
_cell.length_c   1.000
_cell.angle_alpha   90.00
_cell.angle_beta   90.00
_cell.angle_gamma   90.00
#
_symmetry.space_group_name_H-M   'P 1'
#
loop_
_entity.id
_entity.type
_entity.pdbx_description
1 polymer ?
#
loop_
_entity_poly.entity_id
_entity_poly.type
_entity_poly.pdbx_seq_one_letter_code
_entity_poly.pdbx_strand_id
1 'polypeptide(L)' 'MSPTGAGAHIRIYGARGSGVSTTAEAIIASAALSYSPTQVQFYIIDAGSKLQEVAEFPNVGAYTPLSRAEMVNHI' A
#
# COMPACT_ATOMS: atom_id res chain seq x y z
N MET A 1 -6.00 20.46 0.45
CA MET A 1 -4.94 20.15 1.43
C MET A 1 -3.75 19.63 0.65
N SER A 2 -2.62 20.35 0.63
CA SER A 2 -1.42 19.88 -0.08
C SER A 2 -0.80 18.71 0.71
N PRO A 3 -0.39 17.61 0.08
CA PRO A 3 0.16 16.43 0.76
C PRO A 3 1.62 16.64 1.20
N THR A 4 2.01 17.85 1.60
CA THR A 4 3.41 18.26 1.80
C THR A 4 3.77 18.53 3.27
N GLY A 5 3.03 17.99 4.23
CA GLY A 5 3.30 18.14 5.67
C GLY A 5 3.94 16.91 6.31
N ALA A 6 4.54 17.08 7.49
CA ALA A 6 5.27 16.03 8.24
C ALA A 6 4.48 14.76 8.62
N GLY A 7 3.17 14.69 8.33
CA GLY A 7 2.32 13.51 8.50
C GLY A 7 1.84 12.86 7.19
N ALA A 8 2.34 13.30 6.03
CA ALA A 8 1.90 12.78 4.73
C ALA A 8 2.57 11.43 4.34
N HIS A 9 3.68 11.07 4.99
CA HIS A 9 4.41 9.84 4.71
C HIS A 9 4.51 8.98 5.96
N ILE A 10 4.19 7.69 5.80
CA ILE A 10 4.30 6.69 6.86
C ILE A 10 5.48 5.79 6.51
N ARG A 11 6.35 5.53 7.50
CA ARG A 11 7.42 4.52 7.40
C ARG A 11 7.20 3.47 8.47
N ILE A 12 7.16 2.21 8.05
CA ILE A 12 7.00 1.04 8.91
C ILE A 12 8.31 0.26 8.85
N TYR A 13 8.94 0.01 9.99
CA TYR A 13 10.21 -0.72 10.07
C TYR A 13 10.15 -1.76 11.18
N GLY A 14 10.90 -2.85 11.02
CA GLY A 14 10.97 -3.92 12.01
C GLY A 14 11.73 -5.14 11.48
N ALA A 15 12.10 -6.04 12.38
CA ALA A 15 12.75 -7.30 12.03
C ALA A 15 11.78 -8.23 11.26
N ARG A 16 12.31 -9.26 10.60
CA ARG A 16 11.48 -10.29 9.95
C ARG A 16 10.52 -10.90 10.96
N GLY A 17 9.23 -10.93 10.63
CA GLY A 17 8.16 -11.46 11.50
C GLY A 17 7.58 -10.47 12.52
N SER A 18 8.03 -9.21 12.54
CA SER A 18 7.52 -8.18 13.47
C SER A 18 6.16 -7.55 13.09
N GLY A 19 5.55 -7.97 11.97
CA GLY A 19 4.25 -7.44 11.53
C GLY A 19 4.30 -6.18 10.65
N VAL A 20 5.43 -5.89 10.01
CA VAL A 20 5.55 -4.76 9.07
C VAL A 20 4.52 -4.82 7.95
N SER A 21 4.38 -5.97 7.27
CA SER A 21 3.40 -6.15 6.19
C SER A 21 1.97 -6.10 6.71
N THR A 22 1.69 -6.77 7.82
CA THR A 22 0.38 -6.75 8.48
C THR A 22 -0.05 -5.34 8.87
N THR A 23 0.89 -4.49 9.30
CA THR A 23 0.59 -3.08 9.60
C THR A 23 0.21 -2.31 8.33
N ALA A 24 0.90 -2.55 7.21
CA ALA A 24 0.56 -1.93 5.93
C ALA A 24 -0.84 -2.39 5.43
N GLU A 25 -1.14 -3.70 5.51
CA GLU A 25 -2.46 -4.25 5.20
C GLU A 25 -3.55 -3.63 6.07
N ALA A 26 -3.33 -3.49 7.38
CA ALA A 26 -4.29 -2.89 8.29
C ALA A 26 -4.60 -1.43 7.94
N ILE A 27 -3.58 -0.65 7.53
CA ILE A 27 -3.77 0.73 7.08
C ILE A 27 -4.63 0.75 5.80
N ILE A 28 -4.31 -0.09 4.82
CA ILE A 28 -5.03 -0.17 3.54
C ILE A 28 -6.50 -0.60 3.78
N ALA A 29 -6.71 -1.63 4.61
CA ALA A 29 -8.04 -2.11 4.95
C ALA A 29 -8.86 -1.07 5.72
N SER A 30 -8.27 -0.40 6.71
CA SER A 30 -8.94 0.66 7.46
C SER A 30 -9.35 1.82 6.54
N ALA A 31 -8.49 2.19 5.58
CA ALA A 31 -8.80 3.23 4.62
C ALA A 31 -9.91 2.81 3.65
N ALA A 32 -9.87 1.57 3.14
CA ALA A 32 -10.89 1.04 2.24
C ALA A 32 -12.27 0.94 2.92
N LEU A 33 -12.31 0.69 4.24
CA LEU A 33 -13.56 0.72 5.02
C LEU A 33 -14.10 2.13 5.28
N SER A 34 -13.23 3.14 5.27
CA SER A 34 -13.57 4.50 5.71
C SER A 34 -13.80 5.47 4.55
N TYR A 35 -13.20 5.20 3.38
CA TYR A 35 -13.15 6.11 2.25
C TYR A 35 -13.44 5.40 0.94
N SER A 36 -14.21 6.04 0.06
CA SER A 36 -14.47 5.51 -1.28
C SER A 36 -13.20 5.53 -2.15
N PRO A 37 -13.12 4.69 -3.21
CA PRO A 37 -11.98 4.65 -4.13
C PRO A 37 -11.67 5.99 -4.82
N THR A 38 -12.66 6.88 -4.95
CA THR A 38 -12.44 8.22 -5.53
C THR A 38 -11.80 9.20 -4.55
N GLN A 39 -11.81 8.89 -3.25
CA GLN A 39 -11.20 9.70 -2.19
C GLN A 39 -9.78 9.23 -1.83
N VAL A 40 -9.56 7.91 -1.81
CA VAL A 40 -8.26 7.30 -1.47
C VAL A 40 -7.96 6.14 -2.41
N GLN A 41 -6.78 6.18 -3.03
CA GLN A 41 -6.25 5.12 -3.89
C GLN A 41 -4.85 4.70 -3.42
N PHE A 42 -4.57 3.40 -3.55
CA PHE A 42 -3.28 2.78 -3.24
C PHE A 42 -2.67 2.19 -4.51
N TYR A 43 -1.38 2.41 -4.68
CA TYR A 43 -0.55 1.85 -5.75
C TYR A 43 0.63 1.14 -5.07
N ILE A 44 0.72 -0.17 -5.25
CA ILE A 44 1.54 -1.02 -4.38
C ILE A 44 2.68 -1.65 -5.19
N ILE A 45 3.91 -1.40 -4.76
CA ILE A 45 5.10 -2.14 -5.17
C ILE A 45 5.50 -3.07 -4.03
N ASP A 46 5.29 -4.37 -4.20
CA ASP A 46 5.59 -5.36 -3.17
C ASP A 46 7.01 -5.94 -3.34
N ALA A 47 7.91 -5.59 -2.42
CA ALA A 47 9.29 -6.07 -2.37
C ALA A 47 9.47 -7.37 -1.55
N GLY A 48 8.46 -8.24 -1.48
CA GLY A 48 8.49 -9.52 -0.76
C GLY A 48 7.80 -9.48 0.61
N SER A 49 6.95 -8.49 0.84
CA SER A 49 6.12 -8.29 2.02
C SER A 49 4.78 -9.03 1.97
N LYS A 50 4.41 -9.63 0.83
CA LYS A 50 3.16 -10.40 0.61
C LYS A 50 1.87 -9.57 0.67
N LEU A 51 1.89 -8.33 0.18
CA LEU A 51 0.74 -7.42 0.14
C LEU A 51 -0.32 -7.80 -0.91
N GLN A 52 -0.22 -8.98 -1.53
CA GLN A 52 -1.17 -9.48 -2.51
C GLN A 52 -2.60 -9.62 -1.97
N GLU A 53 -2.77 -9.80 -0.65
CA GLU A 53 -4.08 -10.02 -0.02
C GLU A 53 -5.02 -8.82 -0.16
N VAL A 54 -4.47 -7.61 -0.29
CA VAL A 54 -5.23 -6.38 -0.47
C VAL A 54 -5.32 -5.93 -1.94
N ALA A 55 -4.68 -6.65 -2.87
CA ALA A 55 -4.56 -6.22 -4.27
C ALA A 55 -5.92 -6.03 -4.98
N GLU A 56 -6.94 -6.78 -4.54
CA GLU A 56 -8.31 -6.75 -5.10
C GLU A 56 -9.23 -5.76 -4.38
N PHE A 57 -8.72 -4.98 -3.42
CA PHE A 57 -9.56 -4.00 -2.73
C PHE A 57 -9.98 -2.89 -3.70
N PRO A 58 -11.21 -2.35 -3.60
CA PRO A 58 -11.68 -1.29 -4.50
C PRO A 58 -10.80 -0.04 -4.50
N ASN A 59 -10.09 0.23 -3.40
CA ASN A 59 -9.17 1.35 -3.26
C ASN A 59 -7.76 1.06 -3.78
N VAL A 60 -7.45 -0.15 -4.26
CA VAL A 60 -6.15 -0.47 -4.86
C VAL A 60 -6.27 -0.34 -6.38
N GLY A 61 -5.62 0.67 -6.94
CA GLY A 61 -5.63 0.94 -8.37
C GLY A 61 -4.64 0.08 -9.15
N ALA A 62 -3.52 -0.28 -8.51
CA ALA A 62 -2.55 -1.21 -9.07
C ALA A 62 -1.70 -1.88 -8.00
N TYR A 63 -1.30 -3.11 -8.28
CA TYR A 63 -0.35 -3.90 -7.51
C TYR A 63 0.68 -4.53 -8.45
N THR A 64 1.95 -4.46 -8.09
CA THR A 64 3.00 -5.21 -8.77
C THR A 64 4.06 -5.72 -7.77
N PRO A 65 4.52 -6.97 -7.90
CA PRO A 65 5.72 -7.39 -7.20
C PRO A 65 6.94 -6.66 -7.79
N LEU A 66 7.91 -6.33 -6.95
CA LEU A 66 9.16 -5.65 -7.36
C LEU A 66 9.97 -6.48 -8.37
N SER A 67 9.84 -7.81 -8.32
CA SER A 67 10.48 -8.71 -9.29
C SER A 67 10.00 -8.51 -10.73
N ARG A 68 8.87 -7.81 -10.94
CA ARG A 68 8.32 -7.50 -12.26
C ARG A 68 8.62 -6.06 -12.66
N ALA A 69 9.92 -5.77 -12.84
CA ALA A 69 10.46 -4.42 -13.02
C ALA A 69 9.79 -3.61 -14.15
N GLU A 70 9.36 -4.24 -15.24
CA GLU A 70 8.66 -3.54 -16.34
C GLU A 70 7.36 -2.87 -15.88
N MET A 71 6.63 -3.48 -14.94
CA MET A 71 5.37 -2.94 -14.45
C MET A 71 5.55 -1.82 -13.44
N VAL A 72 6.70 -1.73 -12.77
CA VAL A 72 6.98 -0.72 -11.73
C VAL A 72 6.89 0.70 -12.27
N ASN A 73 7.23 0.91 -13.55
CA ASN A 73 7.17 2.22 -14.19
C ASN A 73 5.79 2.57 -14.78
N HIS A 74 4.81 1.69 -14.65
CA HIS A 74 3.50 1.80 -15.30
C HIS A 74 2.32 1.69 -14.33
N ILE A 75 2.59 1.64 -13.02
CA ILE A 75 1.57 1.75 -11.99
C ILE A 75 1.42 3.18 -11.50
#